data_AF-A0A354EPP8-F1
#
_entry.id   AF-A0A354EPP8-F1
#
_cell.length_a   1.000
_cell.length_b   1.000
_cell.length_c   1.000
_cell.angle_alpha   90.00
_cell.angle_beta   90.00
_cell.angle_gamma   90.00
#
_symmetry.space_group_name_H-M   'P 1'
#
loop_
_entity.id
_entity.type
_entity.pdbx_description
1 polymer ?
#
loop_
_entity_poly.entity_id
_entity_poly.type
_entity_poly.pdbx_seq_one_letter_code
_entity_poly.pdbx_strand_id
1 'polypeptide(L)'
;PDRVVWIDDIIDPAALKIGYGGAVLTADPAPGREAEVQQKLVGRHPHMECWNKADVPARLVYGSNPRVAQIVCMVETGWLTATRDRPVTRPGGAHGYDNQAPEMAAIFIAHGPGVVVGRRLSDLDSVDVQPFLARMLGLTAPAGDGRPEDTLAVTRP
;
A
#
# COMPACT_ATOMS: atom_id res chain seq x y z
N PRO A 1 -4.52 -21.48 8.11
CA PRO A 1 -5.11 -20.24 8.65
C PRO A 1 -6.45 -19.99 7.98
N ASP A 2 -7.43 -19.46 8.71
CA ASP A 2 -8.83 -19.41 8.26
C ASP A 2 -9.10 -18.25 7.28
N ARG A 3 -8.19 -17.27 7.21
CA ARG A 3 -8.30 -16.08 6.35
C ARG A 3 -7.18 -16.05 5.31
N VAL A 4 -7.29 -16.94 4.33
CA VAL A 4 -6.35 -17.02 3.20
C VAL A 4 -7.12 -17.05 1.90
N VAL A 5 -6.72 -16.20 0.96
CA VAL A 5 -7.09 -16.30 -0.45
C VAL A 5 -6.04 -17.17 -1.13
N TRP A 6 -6.42 -18.40 -1.49
CA TRP A 6 -5.54 -19.31 -2.21
C TRP A 6 -5.57 -18.97 -3.69
N ILE A 7 -4.44 -18.49 -4.22
CA ILE A 7 -4.34 -18.11 -5.63
C ILE A 7 -4.57 -19.31 -6.56
N ASP A 8 -4.15 -20.50 -6.12
CA ASP A 8 -4.39 -21.78 -6.78
C ASP A 8 -5.88 -22.06 -7.09
N ASP A 9 -6.82 -21.48 -6.32
CA ASP A 9 -8.26 -21.68 -6.53
C ASP A 9 -8.83 -20.74 -7.61
N ILE A 10 -8.06 -19.73 -8.02
CA ILE A 10 -8.45 -18.71 -9.01
C ILE A 10 -7.75 -18.99 -10.34
N ILE A 11 -6.45 -19.27 -10.30
CA ILE A 11 -5.61 -19.50 -11.47
C ILE A 11 -4.47 -20.45 -11.14
N ASP A 12 -3.99 -21.20 -12.14
CA ASP A 12 -2.74 -21.95 -12.04
C ASP A 12 -1.59 -21.01 -11.64
N PRO A 13 -0.95 -21.19 -10.47
CA PRO A 13 0.11 -20.29 -10.00
C PRO A 13 1.31 -20.20 -10.96
N ALA A 14 1.54 -21.21 -11.82
CA ALA A 14 2.58 -21.15 -12.84
C ALA A 14 2.29 -20.13 -13.95
N ALA A 15 1.06 -19.63 -14.05
CA ALA A 15 0.70 -18.51 -14.91
C ALA A 15 1.21 -17.16 -14.38
N LEU A 16 1.75 -17.11 -13.16
CA LEU A 16 2.17 -15.89 -12.49
C LEU A 16 3.65 -15.94 -12.08
N LYS A 17 4.37 -14.85 -12.34
CA LYS A 17 5.63 -14.51 -11.69
C LYS A 17 5.33 -13.65 -10.48
N ILE A 18 5.11 -14.28 -9.34
CA ILE A 18 4.76 -13.60 -8.09
C ILE A 18 6.01 -12.92 -7.52
N GLY A 19 5.98 -11.59 -7.44
CA GLY A 19 7.03 -10.79 -6.82
C GLY A 19 6.83 -10.65 -5.31
N TYR A 20 5.58 -10.48 -4.89
CA TYR A 20 5.19 -10.38 -3.48
C TYR A 20 3.81 -10.99 -3.24
N GLY A 21 3.62 -11.61 -2.08
CA GLY A 21 2.34 -12.17 -1.64
C GLY A 21 2.14 -11.93 -0.14
N GLY A 22 0.91 -12.06 0.34
CA GLY A 22 0.46 -11.65 1.67
C GLY A 22 -0.67 -10.63 1.60
N ALA A 23 -0.55 -9.52 2.32
CA ALA A 23 -1.55 -8.44 2.37
C ALA A 23 -1.77 -7.72 1.03
N VAL A 24 -0.80 -7.82 0.12
CA VAL A 24 -0.89 -7.40 -1.28
C VAL A 24 -0.26 -8.52 -2.10
N LEU A 25 -0.82 -8.79 -3.28
CA LEU A 25 -0.18 -9.62 -4.29
C LEU A 25 0.29 -8.72 -5.43
N THR A 26 1.56 -8.84 -5.79
CA THR A 26 2.08 -8.24 -7.03
C THR A 26 2.66 -9.34 -7.90
N ALA A 27 2.21 -9.40 -9.14
CA ALA A 27 2.60 -10.45 -10.06
C ALA A 27 2.64 -9.96 -11.51
N ASP A 28 3.58 -10.50 -12.27
CA ASP A 28 3.57 -10.40 -13.73
C ASP A 28 3.02 -11.70 -14.33
N PRO A 29 2.27 -11.65 -15.44
CA PRO A 29 1.94 -12.86 -16.18
C PRO A 29 3.20 -13.61 -16.63
N ALA A 30 3.14 -14.94 -16.59
CA ALA A 30 4.10 -15.76 -17.30
C ALA A 30 3.93 -15.57 -18.83
N PRO A 31 5.01 -15.65 -19.62
CA PRO A 31 4.93 -15.44 -21.06
C PRO A 31 3.88 -16.33 -21.73
N GLY A 32 2.98 -15.73 -22.51
CA GLY A 32 1.90 -16.44 -23.21
C GLY A 32 0.69 -16.77 -22.35
N ARG A 33 0.66 -16.36 -21.08
CA ARG A 33 -0.47 -16.56 -20.15
C ARG A 33 -1.21 -15.25 -19.84
N GLU A 34 -0.88 -14.16 -20.52
CA GLU A 34 -1.41 -12.81 -20.27
C GLU A 34 -2.95 -12.79 -20.34
N ALA A 35 -3.53 -13.38 -21.40
CA ALA A 35 -4.98 -13.42 -21.58
C ALA A 35 -5.70 -14.20 -20.46
N GLU A 36 -5.08 -15.29 -19.99
CA GLU A 36 -5.64 -16.07 -18.87
C GLU A 36 -5.61 -15.27 -17.57
N VAL A 37 -4.49 -14.59 -17.29
CA VAL A 37 -4.37 -13.73 -16.11
C VAL A 37 -5.38 -12.60 -16.14
N GLN A 38 -5.57 -11.94 -17.29
CA GLN A 38 -6.60 -10.91 -17.45
C GLN A 38 -8.00 -11.46 -17.19
N GLN A 39 -8.32 -12.64 -17.73
CA GLN A 39 -9.65 -13.21 -17.62
C GLN A 39 -9.98 -13.73 -16.21
N LYS A 40 -9.02 -14.37 -15.55
CA LYS A 40 -9.26 -15.08 -14.29
C LYS A 40 -8.89 -14.28 -13.05
N LEU A 41 -7.85 -13.44 -13.12
CA LEU A 41 -7.31 -12.77 -11.94
C LEU A 41 -7.78 -11.32 -11.82
N VAL A 42 -7.81 -10.55 -12.90
CA VAL A 42 -8.22 -9.13 -12.84
C VAL A 42 -9.71 -9.01 -12.54
N GLY A 43 -10.07 -8.16 -11.59
CA GLY A 43 -11.44 -7.97 -11.10
C GLY A 43 -11.60 -8.31 -9.62
N ARG A 44 -12.87 -8.46 -9.20
CA ARG A 44 -13.24 -8.73 -7.81
C ARG A 44 -13.37 -10.22 -7.53
N HIS A 45 -12.83 -10.61 -6.39
CA HIS A 45 -12.90 -11.94 -5.79
C HIS A 45 -13.36 -11.82 -4.34
N PRO A 46 -13.82 -12.91 -3.71
CA PRO A 46 -14.03 -12.90 -2.26
C PRO A 46 -12.76 -12.47 -1.51
N HIS A 47 -12.87 -11.39 -0.73
CA HIS A 47 -11.77 -10.81 0.08
C HIS A 47 -10.55 -10.30 -0.70
N MET A 48 -10.64 -10.11 -2.02
CA MET A 48 -9.54 -9.61 -2.84
C MET A 48 -10.06 -8.87 -4.09
N GLU A 49 -9.42 -7.76 -4.46
CA GLU A 49 -9.63 -7.10 -5.75
C GLU A 49 -8.29 -6.92 -6.45
N CYS A 50 -8.26 -7.25 -7.74
CA CYS A 50 -7.07 -7.19 -8.58
C CYS A 50 -7.28 -6.20 -9.73
N TRP A 51 -6.24 -5.44 -10.05
CA TRP A 51 -6.23 -4.48 -11.16
C TRP A 51 -5.01 -4.70 -12.04
N ASN A 52 -5.11 -4.26 -13.29
CA ASN A 52 -3.90 -3.85 -14.00
C ASN A 52 -3.28 -2.69 -13.25
N LYS A 53 -1.94 -2.58 -13.27
CA LYS A 53 -1.26 -1.49 -12.56
C LYS A 53 -1.72 -0.08 -12.99
N ALA A 54 -2.18 0.07 -14.23
CA ALA A 54 -2.71 1.33 -14.74
C ALA A 54 -4.10 1.69 -14.17
N ASP A 55 -4.82 0.68 -13.67
CA ASP A 55 -6.20 0.80 -13.16
C ASP A 55 -6.25 0.77 -11.62
N VAL A 56 -5.09 0.74 -10.95
CA VAL A 56 -4.99 0.84 -9.50
C VAL A 56 -5.64 2.16 -9.05
N PRO A 57 -6.48 2.15 -7.99
CA PRO A 57 -7.16 3.36 -7.52
C PRO A 57 -6.21 4.54 -7.36
N ALA A 58 -6.49 5.66 -8.05
CA ALA A 58 -5.60 6.82 -8.11
C ALA A 58 -5.22 7.38 -6.72
N ARG A 59 -6.10 7.24 -5.72
CA ARG A 59 -5.84 7.65 -4.32
C ARG A 59 -4.65 6.94 -3.67
N LEU A 60 -4.26 5.76 -4.17
CA LEU A 60 -3.11 5.02 -3.67
C LEU A 60 -1.79 5.56 -4.22
N VAL A 61 -1.82 6.42 -5.24
CA VAL A 61 -0.65 7.00 -5.89
C VAL A 61 0.37 5.91 -6.27
N TYR A 62 -0.15 4.79 -6.80
CA TYR A 62 0.62 3.58 -7.11
C TYR A 62 0.31 3.09 -8.53
N GLY A 63 1.22 2.34 -9.14
CA GLY A 63 1.03 1.72 -10.46
C GLY A 63 1.77 2.35 -11.64
N SER A 64 2.22 3.61 -11.53
CA SER A 64 2.88 4.34 -12.61
C SER A 64 4.38 3.99 -12.78
N ASN A 65 5.02 3.45 -11.75
CA ASN A 65 6.45 3.14 -11.80
C ASN A 65 6.73 1.83 -12.56
N PRO A 66 7.80 1.73 -13.38
CA PRO A 66 8.17 0.50 -14.08
C PRO A 66 8.44 -0.71 -13.16
N ARG A 67 8.78 -0.48 -11.89
CA ARG A 67 8.99 -1.54 -10.90
C ARG A 67 7.70 -2.14 -10.35
N VAL A 68 6.56 -1.50 -10.58
CA VAL A 68 5.26 -2.08 -10.22
C VAL A 68 4.94 -3.19 -11.22
N ALA A 69 4.66 -4.38 -10.69
CA ALA A 69 4.24 -5.54 -11.48
C ALA A 69 2.96 -5.23 -12.26
N GLN A 70 2.74 -5.92 -13.36
CA GLN A 70 1.59 -5.66 -14.24
C GLN A 70 0.24 -5.84 -13.54
N ILE A 71 0.15 -6.78 -12.60
CA ILE A 71 -1.04 -7.02 -11.78
C ILE A 71 -0.75 -6.68 -10.32
N VAL A 72 -1.68 -5.95 -9.72
CA VAL A 72 -1.69 -5.62 -8.29
C VAL A 72 -3.03 -6.07 -7.72
N CYS A 73 -3.00 -6.89 -6.68
CA CYS A 73 -4.19 -7.26 -5.93
C CYS A 73 -4.08 -6.81 -4.48
N MET A 74 -5.13 -6.17 -3.99
CA MET A 74 -5.28 -5.84 -2.59
C MET A 74 -6.28 -6.79 -1.95
N VAL A 75 -5.95 -7.33 -0.78
CA VAL A 75 -6.88 -8.17 -0.01
C VAL A 75 -7.52 -7.37 1.11
N GLU A 76 -8.67 -7.84 1.57
CA GLU A 76 -9.36 -7.29 2.73
C GLU A 76 -8.47 -7.35 3.98
N THR A 77 -8.52 -6.32 4.83
CA THR A 77 -7.72 -6.24 6.06
C THR A 77 -7.87 -7.50 6.91
N GLY A 78 -6.74 -8.11 7.27
CA GLY A 78 -6.69 -9.36 8.04
C GLY A 78 -6.78 -10.64 7.20
N TRP A 79 -6.89 -10.55 5.87
CA TRP A 79 -6.68 -11.66 4.94
C TRP A 79 -5.25 -11.66 4.39
N LEU A 80 -4.83 -12.78 3.82
CA LEU A 80 -3.55 -12.93 3.12
C LEU A 80 -3.74 -13.71 1.83
N THR A 81 -3.02 -13.33 0.78
CA THR A 81 -2.82 -14.18 -0.39
C THR A 81 -1.73 -15.22 -0.10
N ALA A 82 -1.91 -16.44 -0.61
CA ALA A 82 -0.88 -17.47 -0.60
C ALA A 82 -1.06 -18.44 -1.76
N THR A 83 -0.02 -19.22 -2.04
CA THR A 83 -0.13 -20.41 -2.88
C THR A 83 0.01 -21.67 -2.05
N ARG A 84 -0.48 -22.81 -2.52
CA ARG A 84 -0.30 -24.10 -1.82
C ARG A 84 1.17 -24.51 -1.71
N ASP A 85 2.00 -24.10 -2.66
CA ASP A 85 3.45 -24.28 -2.64
C ASP A 85 4.16 -23.35 -1.63
N ARG A 86 3.58 -22.18 -1.36
CA ARG A 86 4.10 -21.20 -0.39
C ARG A 86 3.00 -20.79 0.61
N PRO A 87 2.57 -21.72 1.47
CA PRO A 87 1.47 -21.46 2.38
C PRO A 87 1.87 -20.52 3.52
N VAL A 88 0.87 -19.87 4.12
CA VAL A 88 1.07 -19.15 5.38
C VAL A 88 1.32 -20.16 6.50
N THR A 89 2.56 -20.24 6.96
CA THR A 89 3.02 -21.26 7.93
C THR A 89 2.91 -20.81 9.39
N ARG A 90 2.76 -19.52 9.65
CA ARG A 90 2.62 -18.98 11.01
C ARG A 90 1.48 -17.97 11.08
N PRO A 91 0.55 -18.11 12.04
CA PRO A 91 -0.42 -17.07 12.33
C PRO A 91 0.29 -15.85 12.95
N GLY A 92 -0.24 -14.66 12.71
CA GLY A 92 0.32 -13.41 13.24
C GLY A 92 -0.34 -12.17 12.65
N GLY A 93 0.14 -11.00 13.07
CA GLY A 93 -0.23 -9.73 12.45
C GLY A 93 0.42 -9.55 11.08
N ALA A 94 -0.22 -8.76 10.23
CA ALA A 94 0.26 -8.39 8.91
C ALA A 94 -0.06 -6.91 8.63
N HIS A 95 0.60 -6.34 7.64
CA HIS A 95 0.41 -4.95 7.22
C HIS A 95 0.65 -4.82 5.70
N GLY A 96 0.35 -3.64 5.16
CA GLY A 96 0.44 -3.35 3.72
C GLY A 96 -0.90 -3.32 2.99
N TYR A 97 -2.02 -3.46 3.73
CA TYR A 97 -3.38 -3.30 3.22
C TYR A 97 -3.64 -1.86 2.75
N ASP A 98 -4.90 -1.56 2.44
CA ASP A 98 -5.36 -0.20 2.16
C ASP A 98 -4.84 0.80 3.20
N ASN A 99 -4.15 1.85 2.74
CA ASN A 99 -3.57 2.87 3.61
C ASN A 99 -4.65 3.69 4.36
N GLN A 100 -5.91 3.62 3.94
CA GLN A 100 -7.04 4.23 4.65
C GLN A 100 -7.68 3.32 5.70
N ALA A 101 -7.25 2.05 5.81
CA ALA A 101 -7.72 1.18 6.89
C ALA A 101 -7.22 1.71 8.25
N PRO A 102 -8.07 1.84 9.27
CA PRO A 102 -7.67 2.32 10.60
C PRO A 102 -6.51 1.52 11.21
N GLU A 103 -6.43 0.22 10.91
CA GLU A 103 -5.35 -0.68 11.36
C GLU A 103 -4.00 -0.37 10.73
N MET A 104 -3.97 0.32 9.57
CA MET A 104 -2.74 0.73 8.87
C MET A 104 -2.28 2.14 9.26
N ALA A 105 -3.05 2.85 10.09
CA ALA A 105 -2.69 4.19 10.53
C ALA A 105 -1.41 4.16 11.39
N ALA A 106 -0.49 5.08 11.10
CA ALA A 106 0.74 5.28 11.86
C ALA A 106 0.58 6.41 12.89
N ILE A 107 1.49 6.44 13.87
CA ILE A 107 1.55 7.52 14.87
C ILE A 107 2.66 8.50 14.50
N PHE A 108 2.36 9.79 14.60
CA PHE A 108 3.35 10.86 14.52
C PHE A 108 3.21 11.80 15.72
N ILE A 109 4.30 12.01 16.47
CA ILE A 109 4.35 12.89 17.64
C ILE A 109 5.59 13.78 17.50
N ALA A 110 5.40 15.10 17.59
CA ALA A 110 6.48 16.07 17.57
C ALA A 110 6.42 16.97 18.81
N HIS A 111 7.59 17.30 19.35
CA HIS A 111 7.73 18.18 20.50
C HIS A 111 9.07 18.92 20.42
N GLY A 112 9.06 20.24 20.60
CA GLY A 112 10.26 21.05 20.65
C GLY A 112 10.02 22.51 20.26
N PRO A 113 11.08 23.33 20.21
CA PRO A 113 11.02 24.66 19.62
C PRO A 113 10.46 24.59 18.19
N GLY A 114 9.57 25.52 17.83
CA GLY A 114 8.91 25.51 16.53
C GLY A 114 7.66 24.62 16.44
N VAL A 115 7.35 23.77 17.43
CA VAL A 115 6.11 22.98 17.46
C VAL A 115 5.10 23.59 18.45
N VAL A 116 3.85 23.74 18.03
CA VAL A 116 2.79 24.26 18.91
C VAL A 116 2.34 23.17 19.88
N VAL A 117 2.52 23.42 21.17
CA VAL A 117 2.14 22.49 22.26
C VAL A 117 0.63 22.25 22.30
N GLY A 118 0.22 21.01 22.56
CA GLY A 118 -1.18 20.64 22.83
C GLY A 118 -2.08 20.62 21.60
N ARG A 119 -1.50 20.63 20.38
CA ARG A 119 -2.26 20.56 19.13
C ARG A 119 -2.22 19.15 18.55
N ARG A 120 -3.33 18.78 17.93
CA ARG A 120 -3.52 17.50 17.23
C ARG A 120 -4.00 17.80 15.81
N LEU A 121 -3.38 17.16 14.83
CA LEU A 121 -3.88 17.07 13.47
C LEU A 121 -4.80 15.84 13.37
N SER A 122 -5.90 15.95 12.62
CA SER A 122 -6.79 14.82 12.34
C SER A 122 -6.29 13.98 11.17
N ASP A 123 -5.69 14.62 10.18
CA ASP A 123 -5.29 14.02 8.91
C ASP A 123 -3.89 14.54 8.58
N LEU A 124 -2.90 13.65 8.64
CA LEU A 124 -1.52 13.94 8.28
C LEU A 124 -1.05 12.80 7.38
N ASP A 125 -0.71 13.11 6.13
CA ASP A 125 -0.11 12.13 5.25
C ASP A 125 1.39 12.03 5.55
N SER A 126 1.96 10.82 5.43
CA SER A 126 3.39 10.61 5.74
C SER A 126 4.32 11.45 4.86
N VAL A 127 3.86 11.85 3.68
CA VAL A 127 4.62 12.72 2.75
C VAL A 127 4.80 14.14 3.29
N ASP A 128 3.92 14.59 4.19
CA ASP A 128 3.96 15.94 4.79
C ASP A 128 5.02 16.06 5.88
N VAL A 129 5.61 14.95 6.31
CA VAL A 129 6.73 14.95 7.27
C VAL A 129 7.97 15.62 6.67
N GLN A 130 8.21 15.49 5.36
CA GLN A 130 9.36 16.14 4.70
C GLN A 130 9.29 17.67 4.76
N PRO A 131 8.21 18.34 4.33
CA PRO A 131 8.14 19.80 4.42
C PRO A 131 8.07 20.28 5.87
N PHE A 132 7.44 19.51 6.77
CA PHE A 132 7.49 19.77 8.22
C PHE A 132 8.94 19.83 8.74
N LEU A 133 9.76 18.82 8.44
CA LEU A 133 11.16 18.77 8.88
C LEU A 133 11.99 19.89 8.25
N ALA A 134 11.81 20.18 6.96
CA ALA A 134 12.51 21.28 6.30
C ALA A 134 12.23 22.62 7.00
N ARG A 135 10.97 22.88 7.38
CA ARG A 135 10.57 24.06 8.14
C ARG A 135 11.25 24.14 9.50
N MET A 136 11.28 23.03 10.25
CA MET A 136 11.94 22.98 11.57
C MET A 136 13.45 23.21 11.49
N LEU A 137 14.07 22.89 10.35
CA LEU A 137 15.49 23.08 10.10
C LEU A 137 15.82 24.44 9.46
N GLY A 138 14.82 25.25 9.11
CA GLY A 138 15.03 26.51 8.37
C GLY A 138 15.53 26.30 6.94
N LEU A 139 15.16 25.18 6.32
CA LEU A 139 15.56 24.80 4.96
C LEU A 139 14.40 24.94 3.97
N THR A 140 14.73 25.18 2.71
CA THR A 140 13.78 25.02 1.61
C THR A 140 13.52 23.53 1.39
N ALA A 141 12.28 23.10 1.47
CA ALA A 141 11.90 21.73 1.17
C ALA A 141 12.20 21.40 -0.31
N PRO A 142 12.92 20.30 -0.61
CA PRO A 142 12.97 19.75 -1.96
C PRO A 142 11.58 19.46 -2.50
N ALA A 143 11.43 19.47 -3.83
CA ALA A 143 10.18 19.07 -4.48
C ALA A 143 9.79 17.63 -4.09
N GLY A 144 8.51 17.43 -3.79
CA GLY A 144 7.93 16.16 -3.37
C GLY A 144 6.41 16.26 -3.29
N ASP A 145 5.76 15.18 -2.83
CA ASP A 145 4.30 15.08 -2.79
C ASP A 145 3.67 15.70 -1.54
N GLY A 146 4.49 16.03 -0.54
CA GLY A 146 4.01 16.63 0.72
C GLY A 146 3.57 18.08 0.55
N ARG A 147 2.54 18.46 1.32
CA ARG A 147 1.97 19.81 1.34
C ARG A 147 2.37 20.53 2.64
N PRO A 148 3.22 21.56 2.57
CA PRO A 148 3.62 22.32 3.76
C PRO A 148 2.44 22.85 4.58
N GLU A 149 1.35 23.21 3.90
CA GLU A 149 0.12 23.78 4.45
C GLU A 149 -0.50 22.90 5.54
N ASP A 150 -0.38 21.57 5.40
CA ASP A 150 -1.00 20.58 6.29
C ASP A 150 -0.39 20.60 7.70
N THR A 151 0.81 21.18 7.85
CA THR A 151 1.50 21.28 9.15
C THR A 151 1.68 22.71 9.66
N LEU A 152 1.22 23.74 8.92
CA LEU A 152 1.41 25.15 9.32
C LEU A 152 0.68 25.48 10.63
N ALA A 153 -0.52 24.93 10.85
CA ALA A 153 -1.31 25.21 12.04
C ALA A 153 -0.70 24.68 13.35
N VAL A 154 0.29 23.78 13.25
CA VAL A 154 0.99 23.15 14.37
C VAL A 154 2.48 23.48 14.44
N THR A 155 2.95 24.38 13.57
CA THR A 155 4.33 24.89 13.59
C THR A 155 4.37 26.38 13.87
N ARG A 156 5.48 26.84 14.42
CA ARG A 156 5.84 28.26 14.60
C ARG A 156 7.02 28.58 13.70
N PRO A 157 7.13 29.83 13.20
CA PRO A 157 8.34 30.31 12.54
C PRO A 157 9.57 30.16 13.43
#